data_AF-C1F3I3-F1
#
_entry.id   AF-C1F3I3-F1
#
_cell.length_a   1.000
_cell.length_b   1.000
_cell.length_c   1.000
_cell.angle_alpha   90.00
_cell.angle_beta   90.00
_cell.angle_gamma   90.00
#
_symmetry.space_group_name_H-M   'P 1'
#
loop_
_entity.id
_entity.type
_entity.pdbx_description
1 polymer ?
#
loop_
_entity_poly.entity_id
_entity_poly.type
_entity_poly.pdbx_seq_one_letter_code
_entity_poly.pdbx_strand_id
1 'polypeptide(L)'
;MTVAVVGALLLCASPAARAANRAANMQKTALKLQNDLDQSLSESNFDALRRMVLRKDAATLVDAANARAQGHRPKRGPLHKAEKDLEKAFSSGLLNTDDATQLNLDLADFKDAVKNKYHKP
;
A
#
# COMPACT_ATOMS: atom_id res chain seq x y z
N MET A 1 40.31 -19.52 -34.35
CA MET A 1 39.35 -19.85 -33.30
C MET A 1 39.81 -19.17 -32.02
N THR A 2 39.11 -18.14 -31.55
CA THR A 2 39.34 -17.55 -30.22
C THR A 2 37.98 -17.17 -29.66
N VAL A 3 37.52 -17.99 -28.73
CA VAL A 3 36.26 -17.85 -27.99
C VAL A 3 36.47 -16.76 -26.94
N ALA A 4 35.86 -15.59 -27.14
CA ALA A 4 35.80 -14.55 -26.13
C ALA A 4 34.49 -14.70 -25.34
N VAL A 5 34.62 -15.43 -24.24
CA VAL A 5 33.83 -15.45 -23.01
C VAL A 5 32.70 -14.42 -22.97
N VAL A 6 31.47 -14.91 -23.10
CA VAL A 6 30.25 -14.21 -22.67
C VAL A 6 30.36 -14.00 -21.16
N GLY A 7 30.79 -12.81 -20.76
CA GLY A 7 30.77 -12.37 -19.37
C GLY A 7 29.33 -12.26 -18.90
N ALA A 8 28.84 -13.30 -18.23
CA ALA A 8 27.60 -13.26 -17.48
C ALA A 8 27.72 -12.19 -16.39
N LEU A 9 27.22 -10.98 -16.67
CA LEU A 9 26.93 -9.99 -15.65
C LEU A 9 25.86 -10.60 -14.73
N LEU A 10 26.32 -11.22 -13.66
CA LEU A 10 25.48 -11.58 -12.53
C LEU A 10 24.84 -10.30 -12.00
N LEU A 11 23.54 -10.13 -12.26
CA LEU A 11 22.68 -9.12 -11.65
C LEU A 11 22.64 -9.32 -10.14
N CYS A 12 23.68 -8.87 -9.44
CA CYS A 12 23.60 -8.55 -8.03
C CYS A 12 22.72 -7.30 -7.92
N ALA A 13 21.40 -7.48 -7.93
CA ALA A 13 20.46 -6.43 -7.55
C ALA A 13 20.86 -5.98 -6.14
N SER A 14 21.59 -4.87 -6.07
CA SER A 14 22.17 -4.36 -4.85
C SER A 14 21.07 -4.12 -3.81
N PRO A 15 21.37 -4.20 -2.51
CA PRO A 15 20.39 -3.96 -1.46
C PRO A 15 19.64 -2.63 -1.63
N ALA A 16 20.30 -1.63 -2.22
CA ALA A 16 19.72 -0.34 -2.61
C ALA A 16 18.64 -0.48 -3.71
N ALA A 17 18.88 -1.26 -4.77
CA ALA A 17 17.90 -1.52 -5.83
C ALA A 17 16.68 -2.28 -5.31
N ARG A 18 16.89 -3.25 -4.40
CA ARG A 18 15.78 -3.98 -3.75
C ARG A 18 14.95 -3.11 -2.82
N ALA A 19 15.60 -2.20 -2.07
CA ALA A 19 14.92 -1.26 -1.18
C ALA A 19 14.09 -0.22 -1.98
N ALA A 20 14.64 0.30 -3.08
CA ALA A 20 13.95 1.25 -3.95
C ALA A 20 12.70 0.64 -4.63
N ASN A 21 12.80 -0.58 -5.16
CA ASN A 21 11.64 -1.28 -5.75
C ASN A 21 10.52 -1.53 -4.74
N ARG A 22 10.86 -1.82 -3.49
CA ARG A 22 9.85 -2.03 -2.42
C ARG A 22 9.14 -0.73 -2.05
N ALA A 23 9.88 0.36 -1.94
CA ALA A 23 9.31 1.68 -1.69
C ALA A 23 8.32 2.07 -2.81
N ALA A 24 8.71 1.89 -4.06
CA ALA A 24 7.86 2.15 -5.22
C ALA A 24 6.58 1.28 -5.22
N ASN A 25 6.70 -0.01 -4.92
CA ASN A 25 5.54 -0.91 -4.85
C ASN A 25 4.55 -0.53 -3.73
N MET A 26 5.06 -0.13 -2.57
CA MET A 26 4.23 0.32 -1.44
C MET A 26 3.52 1.65 -1.74
N GLN A 27 4.22 2.60 -2.39
CA GLN A 27 3.59 3.85 -2.82
C GLN A 27 2.50 3.59 -3.88
N LYS A 28 2.79 2.71 -4.85
CA LYS A 28 1.84 2.32 -5.88
C LYS A 28 0.58 1.67 -5.30
N THR A 29 0.73 0.73 -4.36
CA THR A 29 -0.41 0.06 -3.70
C THR A 29 -1.21 1.02 -2.83
N ALA A 30 -0.56 1.92 -2.09
CA ALA A 30 -1.26 2.94 -1.30
C ALA A 30 -2.07 3.91 -2.17
N LEU A 31 -1.50 4.36 -3.29
CA LEU A 31 -2.19 5.24 -4.24
C LEU A 31 -3.34 4.52 -4.95
N LYS A 32 -3.16 3.26 -5.34
CA LYS A 32 -4.22 2.43 -5.90
C LYS A 32 -5.39 2.32 -4.93
N LEU A 33 -5.11 1.92 -3.67
CA LEU A 33 -6.12 1.82 -2.62
C LEU A 33 -6.87 3.15 -2.42
N GLN A 34 -6.18 4.29 -2.44
CA GLN A 34 -6.82 5.60 -2.31
C GLN A 34 -7.76 5.90 -3.48
N ASN A 35 -7.31 5.66 -4.71
CA ASN A 35 -8.12 5.91 -5.91
C ASN A 35 -9.35 5.00 -5.96
N ASP A 36 -9.16 3.70 -5.71
CA ASP A 36 -10.24 2.72 -5.70
C ASP A 36 -11.24 3.07 -4.59
N LEU A 37 -10.76 3.50 -3.42
CA LEU A 37 -11.63 3.95 -2.34
C LEU A 37 -12.45 5.18 -2.75
N ASP A 38 -11.82 6.16 -3.39
CA ASP A 38 -12.51 7.37 -3.83
C ASP A 38 -13.61 7.08 -4.83
N GLN A 39 -13.39 6.11 -5.73
CA GLN A 39 -14.41 5.60 -6.63
C GLN A 39 -15.53 4.91 -5.87
N SER A 40 -15.22 3.93 -5.02
CA SER A 40 -16.25 3.18 -4.28
C SER A 40 -17.05 4.06 -3.31
N LEU A 41 -16.46 5.10 -2.73
CA LEU A 41 -17.17 6.03 -1.85
C LEU A 41 -18.22 6.87 -2.59
N SER A 42 -18.05 7.09 -3.90
CA SER A 42 -19.02 7.82 -4.71
C SER A 42 -20.32 7.04 -4.90
N GLU A 43 -20.24 5.70 -4.91
CA GLU A 43 -21.36 4.77 -5.06
C GLU A 43 -21.82 4.17 -3.72
N SER A 44 -21.13 4.50 -2.62
CA SER A 44 -21.41 3.98 -1.28
C SER A 44 -22.62 4.60 -0.60
N ASN A 45 -23.17 3.86 0.38
CA ASN A 45 -24.22 4.34 1.27
C ASN A 45 -23.70 5.05 2.53
N PHE A 46 -22.42 5.44 2.56
CA PHE A 46 -21.85 6.19 3.68
C PHE A 46 -22.33 7.64 3.72
N ASP A 47 -22.55 8.16 4.92
CA ASP A 47 -22.76 9.60 5.10
C ASP A 47 -21.50 10.42 4.74
N ALA A 48 -21.69 11.72 4.51
CA ALA A 48 -20.61 12.61 4.07
C ALA A 48 -19.43 12.68 5.07
N LEU A 49 -19.71 12.65 6.37
CA LEU A 49 -18.67 12.71 7.40
C LEU A 49 -17.87 11.41 7.40
N ARG A 50 -18.52 10.26 7.29
CA ARG A 50 -17.85 8.98 7.22
C ARG A 50 -16.99 8.86 5.96
N ARG A 51 -17.48 9.30 4.80
CA ARG A 51 -16.68 9.36 3.56
C ARG A 51 -15.43 10.22 3.72
N MET A 52 -15.56 11.39 4.35
CA MET A 52 -14.42 12.28 4.63
C MET A 52 -13.38 11.60 5.52
N VAL A 53 -13.81 10.91 6.59
CA VAL A 53 -12.91 10.18 7.49
C VAL A 53 -12.16 9.08 6.74
N LEU A 54 -12.86 8.28 5.92
CA LEU A 54 -12.23 7.19 5.16
C LEU A 54 -11.20 7.72 4.15
N ARG A 55 -11.49 8.83 3.47
CA ARG A 55 -10.52 9.52 2.60
C ARG A 55 -9.26 9.95 3.36
N LYS A 56 -9.44 10.49 4.57
CA LYS A 56 -8.32 10.90 5.43
C LYS A 56 -7.49 9.70 5.91
N ASP A 57 -8.15 8.59 6.23
CA ASP A 57 -7.46 7.36 6.63
C ASP A 57 -6.64 6.79 5.46
N ALA A 58 -7.20 6.76 4.24
CA ALA A 58 -6.45 6.36 3.04
C ALA A 58 -5.27 7.30 2.74
N ALA A 59 -5.46 8.62 2.86
CA ALA A 59 -4.37 9.59 2.74
C ALA A 59 -3.25 9.34 3.76
N THR A 60 -3.61 8.95 4.99
CA THR A 60 -2.63 8.58 6.03
C THR A 60 -1.79 7.37 5.61
N LEU A 61 -2.36 6.41 4.87
CA LEU A 61 -1.60 5.27 4.32
C LEU A 61 -0.63 5.72 3.21
N VAL A 62 -1.05 6.61 2.33
CA VAL A 62 -0.21 7.21 1.29
C VAL A 62 0.94 8.00 1.89
N ASP A 63 0.67 8.87 2.87
CA ASP A 63 1.70 9.62 3.59
C ASP A 63 2.69 8.69 4.29
N ALA A 64 2.19 7.59 4.89
CA ALA A 64 3.04 6.57 5.50
C ALA A 64 3.93 5.85 4.47
N ALA A 65 3.40 5.55 3.27
CA ALA A 65 4.17 4.97 2.18
C ALA A 65 5.28 5.93 1.71
N ASN A 66 4.92 7.19 1.49
CA ASN A 66 5.83 8.25 1.06
C ASN A 66 6.95 8.50 2.08
N ALA A 67 6.59 8.64 3.36
CA ALA A 67 7.56 8.81 4.44
C ALA A 67 8.56 7.63 4.49
N ARG A 68 8.08 6.40 4.31
CA ARG A 68 8.93 5.21 4.27
C ARG A 68 9.82 5.13 3.03
N ALA A 69 9.33 5.57 1.88
CA ALA A 69 10.13 5.67 0.66
C ALA A 69 11.31 6.65 0.84
N GLN A 70 11.10 7.70 1.64
CA GLN A 70 12.14 8.66 2.04
C GLN A 70 13.02 8.15 3.20
N GLY A 71 12.82 6.91 3.67
CA GLY A 71 13.60 6.32 4.75
C GLY A 71 13.09 6.64 6.17
N HIS A 72 12.02 7.43 6.30
CA HIS A 72 11.41 7.75 7.58
C HIS A 72 10.43 6.67 8.06
N ARG A 73 10.29 6.52 9.37
CA ARG A 73 9.31 5.61 9.97
C ARG A 73 8.12 6.40 10.50
N PRO A 74 6.93 6.31 9.87
CA PRO A 74 5.74 7.02 10.35
C PRO A 74 5.27 6.48 11.71
N LYS A 75 4.54 7.32 12.45
CA LYS A 75 3.97 6.95 13.74
C LYS A 75 3.01 5.77 13.57
N ARG A 76 3.19 4.72 14.39
CA ARG A 76 2.40 3.48 14.28
C ARG A 76 0.93 3.66 14.66
N GLY A 77 0.63 4.51 15.64
CA GLY A 77 -0.74 4.70 16.14
C GLY A 77 -1.71 5.17 15.06
N PRO A 78 -1.44 6.32 14.40
CA PRO A 78 -2.29 6.83 13.32
C PRO A 78 -2.40 5.85 12.14
N LEU A 79 -1.29 5.22 11.75
CA LEU A 79 -1.26 4.23 10.67
C LEU A 79 -2.16 3.03 10.99
N HIS A 80 -2.01 2.44 12.18
CA HIS A 80 -2.79 1.27 12.57
C HIS A 80 -4.27 1.60 12.76
N LYS A 81 -4.57 2.82 13.23
CA LYS A 81 -5.95 3.32 13.32
C LYS A 81 -6.59 3.41 11.93
N ALA A 82 -5.89 4.04 10.98
CA ALA A 82 -6.36 4.16 9.60
C ALA A 82 -6.59 2.79 8.96
N GLU A 83 -5.65 1.85 9.10
CA GLU A 83 -5.81 0.47 8.63
C GLU A 83 -7.09 -0.18 9.19
N LYS A 84 -7.32 -0.08 10.50
CA LYS A 84 -8.51 -0.67 11.15
C LYS A 84 -9.82 0.00 10.74
N ASP A 85 -9.81 1.32 10.61
CA ASP A 85 -11.02 2.08 10.26
C ASP A 85 -11.46 1.78 8.83
N LEU A 86 -10.50 1.61 7.91
CA LEU A 86 -10.73 1.16 6.53
C LEU A 86 -11.21 -0.30 6.49
N GLU A 87 -10.53 -1.22 7.17
CA GLU A 87 -10.91 -2.65 7.24
C GLU A 87 -12.35 -2.82 7.76
N LYS A 88 -12.73 -2.06 8.80
CA LYS A 88 -14.09 -2.04 9.33
C LYS A 88 -15.09 -1.46 8.33
N ALA A 89 -14.73 -0.42 7.58
CA ALA A 89 -15.60 0.17 6.57
C ALA A 89 -15.84 -0.80 5.41
N PHE A 90 -14.81 -1.52 4.97
CA PHE A 90 -14.91 -2.47 3.87
C PHE A 90 -15.77 -3.67 4.25
N SER A 91 -15.75 -4.05 5.52
CA SER A 91 -16.58 -5.14 6.06
C SER A 91 -18.00 -4.70 6.49
N SER A 92 -18.38 -3.43 6.29
CA SER A 92 -19.62 -2.88 6.84
C SER A 92 -20.88 -3.19 6.01
N GLY A 93 -20.72 -3.65 4.77
CA GLY A 93 -21.83 -3.81 3.82
C GLY A 93 -22.38 -2.50 3.24
N LEU A 94 -21.73 -1.36 3.51
CA LEU A 94 -22.13 -0.05 2.96
C LEU A 94 -21.44 0.30 1.63
N LEU A 95 -20.54 -0.56 1.19
CA LEU A 95 -19.92 -0.55 -0.13
C LEU A 95 -20.53 -1.65 -1.00
N ASN A 96 -20.41 -1.52 -2.32
CA ASN A 96 -20.64 -2.63 -3.23
C ASN A 96 -19.74 -3.81 -2.85
N THR A 97 -20.25 -5.04 -2.96
CA THR A 97 -19.54 -6.26 -2.52
C THR A 97 -18.21 -6.45 -3.25
N ASP A 98 -18.21 -6.21 -4.57
CA ASP A 98 -17.01 -6.38 -5.40
C ASP A 98 -15.94 -5.34 -5.05
N ASP A 99 -16.36 -4.08 -4.88
CA ASP A 99 -15.50 -2.98 -4.42
C ASP A 99 -14.90 -3.26 -3.04
N ALA A 100 -15.75 -3.67 -2.08
CA ALA A 100 -15.30 -4.01 -0.73
C ALA A 100 -14.26 -5.14 -0.74
N THR A 101 -14.45 -6.14 -1.61
CA THR A 101 -13.51 -7.25 -1.77
C THR A 101 -12.18 -6.76 -2.33
N GLN A 102 -12.22 -5.96 -3.39
CA GLN A 102 -11.03 -5.39 -4.01
C GLN A 102 -10.26 -4.49 -3.04
N LEU A 103 -10.95 -3.60 -2.31
CA LEU A 103 -10.36 -2.71 -1.33
C LEU A 103 -9.71 -3.45 -0.15
N ASN A 104 -10.30 -4.57 0.28
CA ASN A 104 -9.69 -5.42 1.30
C ASN A 104 -8.40 -6.08 0.79
N LEU A 105 -8.36 -6.53 -0.47
CA LEU A 105 -7.16 -7.08 -1.09
C LEU A 105 -6.05 -6.01 -1.18
N ASP A 106 -6.38 -4.82 -1.66
CA ASP A 106 -5.41 -3.72 -1.77
C ASP A 106 -4.88 -3.27 -0.40
N LEU A 107 -5.74 -3.25 0.62
CA LEU A 107 -5.32 -2.94 2.00
C LEU A 107 -4.42 -4.04 2.58
N ALA A 108 -4.69 -5.32 2.28
CA ALA A 108 -3.82 -6.43 2.68
C ALA A 108 -2.45 -6.34 2.00
N ASP A 109 -2.40 -6.10 0.70
CA ASP A 109 -1.17 -5.90 -0.07
C ASP A 109 -0.33 -4.75 0.49
N PHE A 110 -0.98 -3.64 0.84
CA PHE A 110 -0.32 -2.51 1.51
C PHE A 110 0.27 -2.93 2.87
N LYS A 111 -0.51 -3.61 3.72
CA LYS A 111 -0.06 -4.08 5.05
C LYS A 111 1.16 -5.01 4.93
N ASP A 112 1.19 -5.86 3.91
CA ASP A 112 2.30 -6.78 3.67
C ASP A 112 3.54 -6.06 3.15
N ALA A 113 3.39 -5.11 2.22
CA ALA A 113 4.47 -4.23 1.77
C ALA A 113 5.09 -3.44 2.93
N VAL A 114 4.26 -3.05 3.91
CA VAL A 114 4.67 -2.35 5.15
C VAL A 114 5.38 -3.28 6.15
N LYS A 115 4.98 -4.56 6.27
CA LYS A 115 5.56 -5.53 7.22
C LYS A 115 6.87 -6.14 6.75
N ASN A 116 7.14 -6.23 5.45
CA ASN A 116 8.28 -6.97 4.88
C ASN A 116 9.70 -6.38 5.13
N LYS A 117 9.87 -5.60 6.20
CA LYS A 117 11.18 -5.20 6.77
C LYS A 117 11.69 -6.14 7.88
N TYR A 118 10.93 -7.16 8.29
CA TYR A 118 11.30 -8.03 9.44
C TYR A 118 11.66 -9.48 9.11
N HIS A 119 11.53 -9.95 7.87
CA HIS A 119 12.15 -11.21 7.46
C HIS A 119 13.57 -10.94 6.97
N LYS A 120 14.51 -11.02 7.91
CA LYS A 120 15.92 -11.28 7.62
C LYS A 120 16.00 -12.78 7.25
N PRO A 121 16.56 -13.20 6.11
CA PRO A 121 17.03 -14.58 5.97
C PRO A 121 18.16 -14.86 6.98
#